data_AF-A0A1Y4JXZ5-F1
#
_entry.id   AF-A0A1Y4JXZ5-F1
#
_cell.length_a   1.000
_cell.length_b   1.000
_cell.length_c   1.000
_cell.angle_alpha   90.00
_cell.angle_beta   90.00
_cell.angle_gamma   90.00
#
_symmetry.space_group_name_H-M   'P 1'
#
loop_
_entity.id
_entity.type
_entity.pdbx_description
1 polymer ?
#
loop_
_entity_poly.entity_id
_entity_poly.type
_entity_poly.pdbx_seq_one_letter_code
_entity_poly.pdbx_strand_id
1 'polypeptide(L)'
;MAGSIQVSAIDIKKLWYADTSQISADLTGTALYTLVTGDDVTEIKNVHQDTWTIDESEPTQDSFRNQLTGNIYRFGAKQMGEVTFNFTIGRYDYVTKKDLLGGDVINTDKGWKRARGAVEVKKCLIALTEDDQYCVLPYANVVAREASTDGAVGLAVVATAMEPETEAIMPEYWFDASEVKSGG
;
A
#
# COMPACT_ATOMS: atom_id res chain seq x y z
N MET A 1 12.05 30.68 -11.38
CA MET A 1 11.24 29.78 -10.53
C MET A 1 11.17 28.47 -11.28
N ALA A 2 11.60 27.35 -10.68
CA ALA A 2 11.27 26.05 -11.23
C ALA A 2 9.73 25.92 -11.21
N GLY A 3 9.12 25.48 -12.31
CA GLY A 3 7.68 25.24 -12.35
C GLY A 3 7.29 24.17 -11.33
N SER A 4 6.07 24.24 -10.80
CA SER A 4 5.53 23.17 -9.97
C SER A 4 5.43 21.88 -10.79
N ILE A 5 5.88 20.76 -10.21
CA ILE A 5 5.69 19.43 -10.81
C ILE A 5 4.18 19.17 -10.90
N GLN A 6 3.72 18.70 -12.06
CA GLN A 6 2.34 18.30 -12.32
C GLN A 6 2.30 16.77 -12.38
N VAL A 7 1.38 16.16 -11.65
CA VAL A 7 1.32 14.72 -11.42
C VAL A 7 -0.03 14.19 -11.91
N SER A 8 -0.01 13.10 -12.69
CA SER A 8 -1.23 12.39 -13.11
C SER A 8 -1.37 11.01 -12.46
N ALA A 9 -0.28 10.45 -11.91
CA ALA A 9 -0.23 9.18 -11.19
C ALA A 9 -0.87 8.03 -12.00
N ILE A 10 -0.40 7.83 -13.23
CA ILE A 10 -1.04 6.96 -14.21
C ILE A 10 -0.60 5.52 -13.98
N ASP A 11 -1.54 4.64 -13.68
CA ASP A 11 -1.35 3.20 -13.48
C ASP A 11 -0.20 2.86 -12.52
N ILE A 12 0.07 1.57 -12.29
CA ILE A 12 1.21 1.14 -11.45
C ILE A 12 2.11 0.23 -12.29
N LYS A 13 3.34 0.67 -12.51
CA LYS A 13 4.35 -0.11 -13.25
C LYS A 13 5.18 -1.03 -12.37
N LYS A 14 5.39 -0.65 -11.10
CA LYS A 14 6.09 -1.47 -10.11
C LYS A 14 5.45 -1.34 -8.74
N LEU A 15 5.50 -2.43 -7.99
CA LEU A 15 4.93 -2.52 -6.65
C LEU A 15 5.87 -3.35 -5.78
N TRP A 16 6.09 -2.91 -4.56
CA TRP A 16 6.90 -3.58 -3.58
C TRP A 16 6.21 -3.65 -2.23
N TYR A 17 6.61 -4.63 -1.42
CA TYR A 17 6.33 -4.64 0.01
C TYR A 17 7.60 -4.87 0.82
N ALA A 18 7.61 -4.36 2.05
CA ALA A 18 8.67 -4.55 3.03
C ALA A 18 8.09 -4.70 4.44
N ASP A 19 8.96 -5.06 5.38
CA ASP A 19 8.62 -4.95 6.81
C ASP A 19 8.41 -3.48 7.21
N THR A 20 7.47 -3.22 8.11
CA THR A 20 7.15 -1.85 8.54
C THR A 20 8.31 -1.17 9.26
N SER A 21 9.22 -1.95 9.87
CA SER A 21 10.41 -1.41 10.56
C SER A 21 11.45 -0.79 9.62
N GLN A 22 11.32 -1.00 8.30
CA GLN A 22 12.21 -0.39 7.30
C GLN A 22 12.05 1.12 7.22
N ILE A 23 10.89 1.65 7.64
CA ILE A 23 10.65 3.08 7.80
C ILE A 23 10.64 3.39 9.29
N SER A 24 11.71 4.00 9.80
CA SER A 24 11.89 4.30 11.24
C SER A 24 11.96 5.79 11.55
N ALA A 25 11.88 6.65 10.53
CA ALA A 25 11.88 8.09 10.61
C ALA A 25 11.10 8.66 9.42
N ASP A 26 10.92 9.99 9.41
CA ASP A 26 10.31 10.71 8.29
C ASP A 26 11.00 10.33 6.97
N LEU A 27 10.21 9.85 6.01
CA LEU A 27 10.75 9.22 4.81
C LEU A 27 11.33 10.28 3.87
N THR A 28 12.54 10.02 3.37
CA THR A 28 13.18 10.86 2.36
C THR A 28 13.37 10.11 1.06
N GLY A 29 13.51 10.83 -0.06
CA GLY A 29 13.77 10.20 -1.36
C GLY A 29 15.04 9.34 -1.38
N THR A 30 16.10 9.75 -0.68
CA THR A 30 17.32 8.95 -0.53
C THR A 30 17.09 7.66 0.27
N ALA A 31 16.36 7.72 1.38
CA ALA A 31 16.04 6.53 2.16
C ALA A 31 15.14 5.57 1.37
N LEU A 32 14.16 6.10 0.63
CA LEU A 32 13.32 5.32 -0.27
C LEU A 32 14.16 4.65 -1.37
N TYR A 33 15.11 5.38 -1.97
CA TYR A 33 16.04 4.81 -2.97
C TYR A 33 16.82 3.64 -2.40
N THR A 34 17.40 3.79 -1.21
CA THR A 34 18.12 2.71 -0.53
C THR A 34 17.21 1.49 -0.29
N LEU A 35 15.96 1.71 0.12
CA LEU A 35 15.01 0.62 0.35
C LEU A 35 14.66 -0.12 -0.95
N VAL A 36 14.23 0.59 -2.00
CA VAL A 36 13.76 -0.05 -3.25
C VAL A 36 14.88 -0.67 -4.09
N THR A 37 16.14 -0.38 -3.78
CA THR A 37 17.33 -0.99 -4.41
C THR A 37 18.04 -2.02 -3.53
N GLY A 38 17.63 -2.14 -2.26
CA GLY A 38 18.19 -3.09 -1.30
C GLY A 38 17.52 -4.47 -1.34
N ASP A 39 17.98 -5.35 -0.44
CA ASP A 39 17.48 -6.73 -0.32
C ASP A 39 16.32 -6.87 0.68
N ASP A 40 16.02 -5.84 1.48
CA ASP A 40 14.98 -5.85 2.52
C ASP A 40 13.57 -5.56 1.98
N VAL A 41 13.46 -5.39 0.66
CA VAL A 41 12.21 -5.15 -0.06
C VAL A 41 11.92 -6.32 -1.00
N THR A 42 10.65 -6.66 -1.18
CA THR A 42 10.24 -7.64 -2.20
C THR A 42 9.42 -6.97 -3.30
N GLU A 43 9.93 -7.00 -4.53
CA GLU A 43 9.18 -6.58 -5.72
C GLU A 43 8.11 -7.61 -6.08
N ILE A 44 6.87 -7.15 -6.21
CA ILE A 44 5.75 -7.93 -6.71
C ILE A 44 5.86 -7.99 -8.22
N LYS A 45 6.03 -9.20 -8.76
CA LYS A 45 6.14 -9.39 -10.21
C LYS A 45 4.75 -9.41 -10.84
N ASN A 46 4.46 -8.38 -11.63
CA ASN A 46 3.22 -8.32 -12.38
C ASN A 46 3.21 -9.37 -13.49
N VAL A 47 2.20 -10.24 -13.49
CA VAL A 47 1.98 -11.27 -14.53
C VAL A 47 0.54 -11.27 -15.07
N HIS A 48 -0.33 -10.42 -14.53
CA HIS A 48 -1.67 -10.14 -15.03
C HIS A 48 -1.85 -8.63 -14.99
N GLN A 49 -1.77 -8.00 -16.16
CA GLN A 49 -2.03 -6.57 -16.29
C GLN A 49 -3.50 -6.29 -15.87
N ASP A 50 -3.76 -5.10 -15.33
CA ASP A 50 -5.10 -4.53 -15.07
C ASP A 50 -5.76 -4.71 -13.68
N THR A 51 -5.01 -4.99 -12.60
CA THR A 51 -5.63 -5.09 -11.25
C THR A 51 -5.01 -4.21 -10.15
N TRP A 52 -4.01 -3.39 -10.48
CA TRP A 52 -3.25 -2.64 -9.49
C TRP A 52 -3.77 -1.21 -9.41
N THR A 53 -4.35 -0.84 -8.26
CA THR A 53 -4.93 0.49 -8.04
C THR A 53 -4.50 1.08 -6.71
N ILE A 54 -4.51 2.41 -6.67
CA ILE A 54 -4.43 3.22 -5.45
C ILE A 54 -5.75 3.98 -5.38
N ASP A 55 -6.55 3.71 -4.36
CA ASP A 55 -7.88 4.28 -4.19
C ASP A 55 -8.00 4.93 -2.81
N GLU A 56 -8.68 6.07 -2.72
CA GLU A 56 -9.11 6.67 -1.45
C GLU A 56 -10.64 6.71 -1.42
N SER A 57 -11.25 6.22 -0.34
CA SER A 57 -12.70 6.35 -0.17
C SER A 57 -13.11 7.81 0.06
N GLU A 58 -14.38 8.16 -0.21
CA GLU A 58 -14.83 9.52 0.03
C GLU A 58 -14.72 9.89 1.53
N PRO A 59 -14.22 11.10 1.86
CA PRO A 59 -14.17 11.53 3.24
C PRO A 59 -15.60 11.69 3.78
N THR A 60 -15.82 11.26 5.01
CA THR A 60 -17.14 11.33 5.65
C THR A 60 -17.25 12.56 6.54
N GLN A 61 -18.46 13.11 6.63
CA GLN A 61 -18.77 14.22 7.54
C GLN A 61 -20.25 14.24 7.90
N ASP A 62 -20.54 14.25 9.20
CA ASP A 62 -21.92 14.36 9.68
C ASP A 62 -22.53 15.73 9.32
N SER A 63 -23.82 15.74 8.98
CA SER A 63 -24.58 16.96 8.78
C SER A 63 -25.73 17.09 9.78
N PHE A 64 -25.81 18.23 10.45
CA PHE A 64 -26.87 18.53 11.41
C PHE A 64 -27.90 19.45 10.75
N ARG A 65 -29.17 19.03 10.77
CA ARG A 65 -30.28 19.69 10.08
C ARG A 65 -31.22 20.37 11.05
N ASN A 66 -31.69 21.55 10.67
CA ASN A 66 -32.70 22.28 11.39
C ASN A 66 -34.04 21.55 11.18
N GLN A 67 -34.68 21.13 12.28
CA GLN A 67 -35.90 20.31 12.21
C GLN A 67 -37.10 21.02 11.61
N LEU A 68 -37.16 22.36 11.68
CA LEU A 68 -38.28 23.15 11.14
C LEU A 68 -38.18 23.32 9.63
N THR A 69 -36.95 23.35 9.08
CA THR A 69 -36.71 23.71 7.67
C THR A 69 -36.07 22.59 6.84
N GLY A 70 -35.51 21.55 7.48
CA GLY A 70 -34.74 20.49 6.83
C GLY A 70 -33.33 20.90 6.38
N ASN A 71 -32.99 22.18 6.48
CA ASN A 71 -31.71 22.72 6.00
C ASN A 71 -30.56 22.36 6.94
N ILE A 72 -29.38 22.10 6.36
CA ILE A 72 -28.15 21.91 7.13
C ILE A 72 -27.79 23.24 7.79
N TYR A 73 -27.54 23.24 9.10
CA TYR A 73 -27.09 24.42 9.83
C TYR A 73 -25.66 24.28 10.38
N ARG A 74 -25.11 23.05 10.38
CA ARG A 74 -23.77 22.75 10.89
C ARG A 74 -23.28 21.42 10.32
N PHE A 75 -21.97 21.33 10.11
CA PHE A 75 -21.26 20.07 9.86
C PHE A 75 -20.48 19.61 11.09
N GLY A 76 -20.32 18.29 11.23
CA GLY A 76 -19.49 17.64 12.23
C GLY A 76 -17.99 17.66 11.87
N ALA A 77 -17.20 16.90 12.62
CA ALA A 77 -15.80 16.67 12.27
C ALA A 77 -15.72 15.89 10.96
N LYS A 78 -14.79 16.29 10.08
CA LYS A 78 -14.51 15.57 8.84
C LYS A 78 -13.54 14.43 9.16
N GLN A 79 -13.84 13.24 8.66
CA GLN A 79 -12.94 12.10 8.68
C GLN A 79 -12.38 11.89 7.27
N MET A 80 -11.08 11.63 7.17
CA MET A 80 -10.44 11.37 5.88
C MET A 80 -10.90 10.02 5.33
N GLY A 81 -10.77 9.84 4.02
CA GLY A 81 -11.00 8.55 3.39
C GLY A 81 -9.94 7.53 3.81
N GLU A 82 -10.23 6.27 3.53
CA GLU A 82 -9.27 5.18 3.67
C GLU A 82 -8.48 5.05 2.38
N VAL A 83 -7.17 5.26 2.43
CA VAL A 83 -6.26 5.01 1.31
C VAL A 83 -5.96 3.52 1.23
N THR A 84 -6.12 2.93 0.06
CA THR A 84 -5.97 1.49 -0.17
C THR A 84 -5.18 1.21 -1.44
N PHE A 85 -4.26 0.25 -1.35
CA PHE A 85 -3.68 -0.38 -2.53
C PHE A 85 -4.40 -1.70 -2.77
N ASN A 86 -4.94 -1.88 -3.96
CA ASN A 86 -5.59 -3.12 -4.38
C ASN A 86 -4.76 -3.75 -5.50
N PHE A 87 -4.41 -5.02 -5.38
CA PHE A 87 -3.61 -5.71 -6.40
C PHE A 87 -3.81 -7.22 -6.37
N THR A 88 -3.61 -7.86 -7.52
CA THR A 88 -3.53 -9.32 -7.62
C THR A 88 -2.12 -9.76 -7.97
N ILE A 89 -1.63 -10.79 -7.27
CA ILE A 89 -0.37 -11.46 -7.56
C ILE A 89 -0.66 -12.80 -8.23
N GLY A 90 -0.36 -12.91 -9.53
CA GLY A 90 -0.55 -14.17 -10.27
C GLY A 90 0.56 -15.20 -10.04
N ARG A 91 1.77 -14.76 -9.65
CA ARG A 91 2.91 -15.63 -9.39
C ARG A 91 3.66 -15.17 -8.15
N TYR A 92 3.78 -16.07 -7.18
CA TYR A 92 4.44 -15.83 -5.89
C TYR A 92 5.08 -17.12 -5.38
N ASP A 93 6.05 -16.99 -4.49
CA ASP A 93 6.60 -18.11 -3.73
C ASP A 93 5.88 -18.28 -2.37
N TYR A 94 6.24 -19.33 -1.63
CA TYR A 94 5.60 -19.61 -0.34
C TYR A 94 5.97 -18.59 0.75
N VAL A 95 7.11 -17.90 0.62
CA VAL A 95 7.52 -16.83 1.54
C VAL A 95 6.62 -15.62 1.34
N THR A 96 6.43 -15.15 0.10
CA THR A 96 5.50 -14.08 -0.25
C THR A 96 4.08 -14.42 0.17
N LYS A 97 3.65 -15.68 -0.04
CA LYS A 97 2.34 -16.13 0.44
C LYS A 97 2.24 -16.01 1.96
N LYS A 98 3.27 -16.44 2.71
CA LYS A 98 3.31 -16.28 4.16
C LYS A 98 3.26 -14.81 4.58
N ASP A 99 4.04 -13.96 3.92
CA ASP A 99 4.22 -12.57 4.33
C ASP A 99 2.97 -11.73 4.12
N LEU A 100 2.10 -12.09 3.16
CA LEU A 100 0.88 -11.36 2.83
C LEU A 100 -0.40 -12.03 3.37
N LEU A 101 -0.43 -13.36 3.47
CA LEU A 101 -1.60 -14.14 3.89
C LEU A 101 -1.45 -14.74 5.31
N GLY A 102 -0.27 -14.65 5.92
CA GLY A 102 0.07 -15.33 7.16
C GLY A 102 0.34 -16.83 6.97
N GLY A 103 0.28 -17.61 8.05
CA GLY A 103 0.60 -19.05 8.02
C GLY A 103 2.09 -19.35 8.07
N ASP A 104 2.47 -20.56 7.65
CA ASP A 104 3.85 -21.04 7.74
C ASP A 104 4.30 -21.72 6.45
N VAL A 105 5.56 -21.50 6.09
CA VAL A 105 6.24 -22.26 5.04
C VAL A 105 6.59 -23.65 5.56
N ILE A 106 6.40 -24.67 4.73
CA ILE A 106 6.75 -26.07 5.00
C ILE A 106 8.14 -26.34 4.43
N ASN A 107 9.05 -26.86 5.27
CA ASN A 107 10.42 -27.25 4.89
C ASN A 107 11.16 -26.16 4.10
N THR A 108 11.27 -24.94 4.65
CA THR A 108 11.96 -23.75 4.10
C THR A 108 11.36 -23.17 2.82
N ASP A 109 10.99 -23.98 1.84
CA ASP A 109 10.48 -23.55 0.53
C ASP A 109 9.61 -24.61 -0.19
N LYS A 110 9.26 -25.73 0.47
CA LYS A 110 8.59 -26.87 -0.19
C LYS A 110 7.06 -26.86 -0.10
N GLY A 111 6.48 -25.93 0.63
CA GLY A 111 5.03 -25.80 0.75
C GLY A 111 4.63 -24.64 1.64
N TRP A 112 3.33 -24.47 1.83
CA TRP A 112 2.77 -23.53 2.79
C TRP A 112 1.53 -24.13 3.44
N LYS A 113 1.35 -23.87 4.72
CA LYS A 113 0.14 -24.24 5.48
C LYS A 113 -0.51 -22.99 6.06
N ARG A 114 -1.84 -22.94 5.98
CA ARG A 114 -2.63 -21.85 6.53
C ARG A 114 -2.59 -21.88 8.06
N ALA A 115 -2.55 -20.71 8.68
CA ALA A 115 -2.72 -20.58 10.13
C ALA A 115 -4.14 -20.98 10.55
N ARG A 116 -4.31 -21.33 11.82
CA ARG A 116 -5.66 -21.45 12.42
C ARG A 116 -6.15 -20.05 12.78
N GLY A 117 -7.24 -19.61 12.16
CA GLY A 117 -7.82 -18.28 12.38
C GLY A 117 -7.22 -17.18 11.49
N ALA A 118 -7.66 -15.94 11.72
CA ALA A 118 -7.13 -14.77 11.04
C ALA A 118 -5.75 -14.41 11.59
N VAL A 119 -4.85 -13.97 10.72
CA VAL A 119 -3.52 -13.46 11.07
C VAL A 119 -3.51 -11.98 10.72
N GLU A 120 -3.11 -11.14 11.68
CA GLU A 120 -2.87 -9.74 11.41
C GLU A 120 -1.53 -9.60 10.68
N VAL A 121 -1.56 -8.94 9.52
CA VAL A 121 -0.38 -8.71 8.69
C VAL A 121 -0.26 -7.20 8.48
N LYS A 122 0.88 -6.64 8.86
CA LYS A 122 1.24 -5.24 8.61
C LYS A 122 2.47 -5.19 7.71
N LYS A 123 2.45 -4.32 6.70
CA LYS A 123 3.56 -4.13 5.76
C LYS A 123 3.71 -2.67 5.37
N CYS A 124 4.92 -2.32 4.95
CA CYS A 124 5.15 -1.13 4.13
C CYS A 124 4.88 -1.50 2.67
N LEU A 125 4.12 -0.67 1.95
CA LEU A 125 3.80 -0.84 0.53
C LEU A 125 4.35 0.35 -0.24
N ILE A 126 4.94 0.08 -1.41
CA ILE A 126 5.54 1.10 -2.27
C ILE A 126 5.06 0.83 -3.69
N ALA A 127 4.40 1.78 -4.31
CA ALA A 127 4.03 1.75 -5.72
C ALA A 127 4.86 2.78 -6.49
N LEU A 128 5.15 2.48 -7.75
CA LEU A 128 5.69 3.41 -8.73
C LEU A 128 4.75 3.44 -9.94
N THR A 129 4.25 4.63 -10.26
CA THR A 129 3.33 4.85 -11.38
C THR A 129 4.07 4.94 -12.72
N GLU A 130 3.35 4.83 -13.83
CA GLU A 130 3.93 4.97 -15.18
C GLU A 130 4.58 6.34 -15.38
N ASP A 131 3.99 7.41 -14.84
CA ASP A 131 4.50 8.79 -14.86
C ASP A 131 5.47 9.12 -13.72
N ASP A 132 6.19 8.11 -13.22
CA ASP A 132 7.35 8.23 -12.34
C ASP A 132 7.06 8.83 -10.95
N GLN A 133 5.91 8.47 -10.38
CA GLN A 133 5.53 8.88 -9.03
C GLN A 133 5.56 7.69 -8.09
N TYR A 134 6.36 7.79 -7.03
CA TYR A 134 6.31 6.86 -5.92
C TYR A 134 5.17 7.24 -4.97
N CYS A 135 4.38 6.26 -4.57
CA CYS A 135 3.43 6.36 -3.46
C CYS A 135 3.79 5.30 -2.42
N VAL A 136 3.93 5.71 -1.15
CA VAL A 136 4.38 4.84 -0.06
C VAL A 136 3.36 4.87 1.07
N LEU A 137 2.89 3.68 1.46
CA LEU A 137 2.16 3.44 2.70
C LEU A 137 3.11 2.74 3.69
N PRO A 138 3.73 3.45 4.65
CA PRO A 138 4.74 2.87 5.53
C PRO A 138 4.19 1.81 6.48
N TYR A 139 2.92 1.94 6.83
CA TYR A 139 2.24 1.08 7.76
C TYR A 139 0.82 0.81 7.24
N ALA A 140 0.59 -0.37 6.68
CA ALA A 140 -0.71 -0.75 6.13
C ALA A 140 -1.19 -2.08 6.70
N ASN A 141 -2.50 -2.19 6.94
CA ASN A 141 -3.15 -3.46 7.20
C ASN A 141 -3.30 -4.24 5.89
N VAL A 142 -2.65 -5.39 5.81
CA VAL A 142 -2.72 -6.25 4.63
C VAL A 142 -3.74 -7.35 4.86
N VAL A 143 -4.73 -7.42 3.96
CA VAL A 143 -5.66 -8.52 3.85
C VAL A 143 -5.47 -9.19 2.51
N ALA A 144 -4.98 -10.42 2.53
CA ALA A 144 -4.87 -11.24 1.34
C ALA A 144 -5.91 -12.37 1.33
N ARG A 145 -6.27 -12.82 0.14
CA ARG A 145 -7.05 -14.04 -0.08
C ARG A 145 -6.68 -14.68 -1.41
N GLU A 146 -6.95 -15.96 -1.51
CA GLU A 146 -6.88 -16.66 -2.79
C GLU A 146 -8.00 -16.16 -3.70
N ALA A 147 -7.67 -15.91 -4.96
CA ALA A 147 -8.61 -15.49 -5.98
C ALA A 147 -8.30 -16.22 -7.29
N SER A 148 -9.32 -16.83 -7.89
CA SER A 148 -9.16 -17.52 -9.17
C SER A 148 -9.39 -16.55 -10.32
N THR A 149 -8.37 -16.40 -11.18
CA THR A 149 -8.40 -15.54 -12.38
C THR A 149 -7.73 -16.31 -13.52
N ASP A 150 -8.33 -16.32 -14.71
CA ASP A 150 -7.78 -16.94 -15.92
C ASP A 150 -7.29 -18.39 -15.76
N GLY A 151 -7.97 -19.17 -14.90
CA GLY A 151 -7.62 -20.57 -14.63
C GLY A 151 -6.43 -20.77 -13.68
N ALA A 152 -5.86 -19.70 -13.11
CA ALA A 152 -4.85 -19.73 -12.07
C ALA A 152 -5.43 -19.25 -10.72
N VAL A 153 -4.81 -19.68 -9.61
CA VAL A 153 -5.13 -19.17 -8.27
C VAL A 153 -4.09 -18.13 -7.86
N GLY A 154 -4.43 -16.86 -8.02
CA GLY A 154 -3.65 -15.73 -7.55
C GLY A 154 -3.87 -15.41 -6.07
N LEU A 155 -3.12 -14.43 -5.57
CA LEU A 155 -3.39 -13.76 -4.28
C LEU A 155 -3.96 -12.38 -4.58
N ALA A 156 -5.22 -12.17 -4.25
CA ALA A 156 -5.80 -10.84 -4.21
C ALA A 156 -5.45 -10.21 -2.87
N VAL A 157 -4.92 -8.99 -2.90
CA VAL A 157 -4.42 -8.26 -1.74
C VAL A 157 -5.07 -6.88 -1.70
N VAL A 158 -5.52 -6.52 -0.52
CA VAL A 158 -5.93 -5.15 -0.18
C VAL A 158 -5.03 -4.70 0.98
N ALA A 159 -4.31 -3.60 0.78
CA ALA A 159 -3.50 -2.98 1.82
C ALA A 159 -4.10 -1.61 2.16
N THR A 160 -4.67 -1.48 3.35
CA THR A 160 -5.28 -0.22 3.82
C THR A 160 -4.28 0.53 4.68
N ALA A 161 -4.01 1.79 4.34
CA ALA A 161 -3.14 2.66 5.12
C ALA A 161 -3.62 2.75 6.58
N MET A 162 -2.66 2.79 7.49
CA MET A 162 -2.91 2.96 8.91
C MET A 162 -2.00 4.07 9.46
N GLU A 163 -2.42 4.65 10.57
CA GLU A 163 -1.54 5.52 11.35
C GLU A 163 -0.31 4.72 11.79
N PRO A 164 0.92 5.17 11.46
CA PRO A 164 2.13 4.55 11.96
C PRO A 164 2.20 4.61 13.49
N GLU A 165 2.89 3.66 14.12
CA GLU A 165 3.00 3.58 15.59
C GLU A 165 3.77 4.75 16.22
N THR A 166 4.32 5.65 15.41
CA THR A 166 5.12 6.81 15.83
C THR A 166 4.70 8.04 15.03
N GLU A 167 4.56 9.18 15.70
CA GLU A 167 4.26 10.48 15.06
C GLU A 167 5.38 11.00 14.14
N ALA A 168 6.57 10.41 14.19
CA ALA A 168 7.69 10.79 13.32
C ALA A 168 7.53 10.29 11.88
N ILE A 169 6.54 9.44 11.61
CA ILE A 169 6.29 8.82 10.32
C ILE A 169 4.87 9.20 9.88
N MET A 170 4.75 9.82 8.71
CA MET A 170 3.46 10.13 8.10
C MET A 170 2.80 8.85 7.52
N PRO A 171 1.47 8.78 7.47
CA PRO A 171 0.75 7.60 6.97
C PRO A 171 0.88 7.37 5.47
N GLU A 172 1.27 8.40 4.70
CA GLU A 172 1.43 8.35 3.25
C GLU A 172 2.55 9.31 2.81
N TYR A 173 3.34 8.90 1.82
CA TYR A 173 4.31 9.75 1.14
C TYR A 173 4.19 9.64 -0.38
N TRP A 174 4.45 10.76 -1.06
CA TRP A 174 4.59 10.82 -2.50
C TRP A 174 5.94 11.43 -2.88
N PHE A 175 6.65 10.80 -3.81
CA PHE A 175 7.91 11.31 -4.34
C PHE A 175 7.93 11.25 -5.86
N ASP A 176 8.32 12.34 -6.51
CA ASP A 176 8.77 12.26 -7.89
C ASP A 176 10.04 11.41 -7.96
N ALA A 177 10.12 10.49 -8.93
CA ALA A 177 11.25 9.57 -9.03
C ALA A 177 12.61 10.29 -9.17
N SER A 178 12.64 11.54 -9.65
CA SER A 178 13.86 12.34 -9.71
C SER A 178 14.45 12.69 -8.34
N GLU A 179 13.65 12.60 -7.26
CA GLU A 179 14.11 12.75 -5.87
C GLU A 179 14.49 11.41 -5.21
N VAL A 180 14.08 10.28 -5.81
CA VAL A 180 14.41 8.93 -5.34
C VAL A 180 15.72 8.48 -5.98
N LYS A 181 16.81 9.04 -5.47
CA LYS A 181 18.17 8.82 -5.98
C LYS A 181 19.16 8.57 -4.85
N SER A 182 20.28 7.94 -5.18
CA SER A 182 21.39 7.73 -4.24
C SER A 182 21.79 9.06 -3.59
N GLY A 183 22.04 9.04 -2.28
CA GLY A 183 22.64 10.18 -1.58
C GLY A 183 24.00 10.49 -2.19
N GLY A 184 24.25 11.77 -2.46
CA GLY A 184 25.57 12.26 -2.89
C GLY A 184 26.61 12.19 -1.78
#